data_AF-A0A836IFB5-F1
#
_entry.id   AF-A0A836IFB5-F1
#
_cell.length_a   1.000
_cell.length_b   1.000
_cell.length_c   1.000
_cell.angle_alpha   90.00
_cell.angle_beta   90.00
_cell.angle_gamma   90.00
#
_symmetry.space_group_name_H-M   'P 1'
#
loop_
_entity.id
_entity.type
_entity.pdbx_description
1 polymer ?
#
loop_
_entity_poly.entity_id
_entity_poly.type
_entity_poly.pdbx_seq_one_letter_code
_entity_poly.pdbx_strand_id
1 'polypeptide(L)'
;MSQLWIVKDQLLSQGINHFVVLSGSGQVVEYSGDFENKEKQVLAYAILQRCSGLFAKGELMKRVTMKFEDVLYVATTVQDSDAVYGVVAKRPTSAADV
;
A
#
# COMPACT_ATOMS: atom_id res chain seq x y z
N MET A 1 -8.33 0.31 19.70
CA MET A 1 -7.14 -0.42 19.21
C MET A 1 -7.06 -0.16 17.71
N SER A 2 -5.99 0.49 17.21
CA SER A 2 -5.96 0.96 15.81
C SER A 2 -5.92 -0.22 14.85
N GLN A 3 -6.63 -0.20 13.71
CA GLN A 3 -6.59 -1.32 12.76
C GLN A 3 -5.23 -1.49 12.06
N LEU A 4 -4.30 -0.55 12.29
CA LEU A 4 -2.95 -0.54 11.71
C LEU A 4 -2.09 -1.76 12.07
N TRP A 5 -2.14 -2.23 13.33
CA TRP A 5 -1.39 -3.45 13.71
C TRP A 5 -1.95 -4.68 13.01
N ILE A 6 -3.27 -4.73 12.79
CA ILE A 6 -3.95 -5.81 12.06
C ILE A 6 -3.50 -5.81 10.59
N VAL A 7 -3.39 -4.64 9.95
CA VAL A 7 -2.91 -4.54 8.56
C VAL A 7 -1.49 -5.10 8.42
N LYS A 8 -0.60 -4.76 9.35
CA LYS A 8 0.77 -5.29 9.36
C LYS A 8 0.80 -6.81 9.52
N ASP A 9 0.12 -7.34 10.54
CA ASP A 9 0.12 -8.79 10.81
C ASP A 9 -0.54 -9.57 9.67
N GLN A 10 -1.56 -8.99 9.03
CA GLN A 10 -2.19 -9.58 7.85
C GLN A 10 -1.26 -9.61 6.64
N LEU A 11 -0.51 -8.54 6.38
CA LEU A 11 0.47 -8.51 5.27
C LEU A 11 1.57 -9.54 5.50
N LEU A 12 2.12 -9.60 6.71
CA LEU A 12 3.18 -10.53 7.07
C LEU A 12 2.71 -12.00 7.04
N SER A 13 1.50 -12.29 7.53
CA SER A 13 0.93 -13.65 7.48
C SER A 13 0.64 -14.14 6.06
N GLN A 14 0.47 -13.22 5.10
CA GLN A 14 0.35 -13.51 3.67
C GLN A 14 1.70 -13.58 2.94
N GLY A 15 2.82 -13.49 3.67
CA GLY A 15 4.17 -13.50 3.08
C GLY A 15 4.55 -12.20 2.36
N ILE A 16 3.78 -11.11 2.56
CA ILE A 16 4.07 -9.80 1.97
C ILE A 16 5.08 -9.08 2.88
N ASN A 17 6.36 -9.27 2.58
CA ASN A 17 7.47 -8.74 3.38
C ASN A 17 7.96 -7.36 2.94
N HIS A 18 7.44 -6.82 1.83
CA HIS A 18 7.82 -5.51 1.32
C HIS A 18 6.56 -4.65 1.21
N PHE A 19 6.35 -3.74 2.16
CA PHE A 19 5.20 -2.85 2.15
C PHE A 19 5.48 -1.50 2.82
N VAL A 20 4.62 -0.54 2.56
CA VAL A 20 4.53 0.73 3.29
C VAL A 20 3.07 1.06 3.55
N VAL A 21 2.80 1.56 4.75
CA VAL A 21 1.51 2.11 5.18
C VAL A 21 1.69 3.59 5.42
N LEU A 22 0.84 4.39 4.78
CA LEU A 22 0.88 5.85 4.76
C LEU A 22 -0.43 6.40 5.31
N SER A 23 -0.38 7.46 6.09
CA SER A 23 -1.57 8.24 6.43
C SER A 23 -2.11 9.00 5.20
N GLY A 24 -3.32 9.54 5.31
CA GLY A 24 -3.89 10.43 4.27
C GLY A 24 -3.04 11.68 3.97
N SER A 25 -2.15 12.08 4.88
CA SER A 25 -1.19 13.19 4.67
C SER A 25 0.15 12.75 4.07
N GLY A 26 0.36 11.44 3.86
CA GLY A 26 1.59 10.87 3.34
C GLY A 26 2.66 10.59 4.39
N GLN A 27 2.32 10.69 5.68
CA GLN A 27 3.23 10.27 6.74
C GLN A 27 3.32 8.75 6.77
N VAL A 28 4.53 8.22 6.81
CA VAL A 28 4.77 6.79 6.94
C VAL A 28 4.42 6.36 8.37
N VAL A 29 3.52 5.38 8.47
CA VAL A 29 3.06 4.81 9.73
C VAL A 29 3.80 3.50 10.02
N GLU A 30 3.90 2.64 9.01
CA GLU A 30 4.61 1.35 9.08
C GLU A 30 5.27 1.06 7.73
N TYR A 31 6.35 0.29 7.73
CA TYR A 31 7.03 -0.14 6.51
C TYR A 31 7.84 -1.41 6.75
N SER A 32 8.19 -2.09 5.66
CA SER A 32 9.07 -3.25 5.70
C SER A 32 9.77 -3.47 4.35
N GLY A 33 10.94 -4.12 4.41
CA GLY A 33 11.66 -4.62 3.25
C GLY A 33 12.10 -3.52 2.30
N ASP A 34 11.57 -3.53 1.07
CA ASP A 34 12.04 -2.62 0.01
C ASP A 34 11.69 -1.15 0.30
N PHE A 35 10.74 -0.93 1.21
CA PHE A 35 10.29 0.40 1.62
C PHE A 35 11.03 0.93 2.86
N GLU A 36 12.12 0.29 3.31
CA GLU A 36 13.07 0.94 4.23
C GLU A 36 13.76 2.14 3.56
N ASN A 37 13.84 2.15 2.22
CA ASN A 37 14.29 3.29 1.45
C ASN A 37 13.22 4.40 1.46
N LYS A 38 13.57 5.54 2.05
CA LYS A 38 12.71 6.74 2.14
C LYS A 38 12.23 7.27 0.79
N GLU A 39 13.06 7.22 -0.24
CA GLU A 39 12.66 7.65 -1.58
C GLU A 39 11.50 6.80 -2.11
N LYS A 40 11.56 5.48 -1.88
CA LYS A 40 10.47 4.57 -2.26
C LYS A 40 9.18 4.82 -1.49
N GLN A 41 9.27 5.27 -0.23
CA GLN A 41 8.10 5.68 0.55
C GLN A 41 7.43 6.92 -0.06
N VAL A 42 8.22 7.92 -0.47
CA VAL A 42 7.73 9.14 -1.13
C VAL A 42 7.08 8.80 -2.48
N LEU A 43 7.72 7.94 -3.28
CA LEU A 43 7.17 7.50 -4.57
C LEU A 43 5.88 6.68 -4.41
N ALA A 44 5.78 5.83 -3.38
CA ALA A 44 4.57 5.10 -3.05
C ALA A 44 3.40 6.04 -2.74
N TYR A 45 3.65 7.10 -1.97
CA TYR A 45 2.64 8.11 -1.69
C TYR A 45 2.22 8.87 -2.96
N ALA A 46 3.17 9.22 -3.83
CA ALA A 46 2.88 9.87 -5.10
C ALA A 46 1.96 9.02 -5.98
N ILE A 47 2.16 7.69 -6.03
CA ILE A 47 1.28 6.77 -6.77
C ILE A 47 -0.15 6.83 -6.21
N LEU A 48 -0.30 6.70 -4.89
CA LEU A 48 -1.62 6.74 -4.24
C LEU A 48 -2.36 8.06 -4.54
N GLN A 49 -1.66 9.19 -4.46
CA GLN A 49 -2.22 10.52 -4.73
C GLN A 49 -2.61 10.72 -6.19
N ARG A 50 -1.82 10.20 -7.14
CA ARG A 50 -2.13 10.33 -8.57
C ARG A 50 -3.29 9.42 -8.96
N CYS A 51 -3.32 8.20 -8.43
CA CYS A 51 -4.39 7.26 -8.71
C CYS A 51 -5.71 7.70 -8.08
N SER A 52 -5.70 8.26 -6.87
CA SER A 52 -6.93 8.76 -6.23
C SER A 52 -7.62 9.86 -7.06
N GLY A 53 -6.84 10.68 -7.77
CA GLY A 53 -7.37 11.71 -8.68
C GLY A 53 -8.10 11.20 -9.92
N LEU A 54 -8.05 9.89 -10.22
CA LEU A 54 -8.79 9.28 -11.32
C LEU A 54 -10.25 8.94 -10.94
N PHE A 55 -10.57 8.94 -9.65
CA PHE A 55 -11.85 8.53 -9.12
C PHE A 55 -12.77 9.74 -8.93
N ALA A 56 -14.07 9.55 -9.21
CA ALA A 56 -15.06 10.58 -8.98
C ALA A 56 -15.22 10.88 -7.49
N LYS A 57 -15.76 12.06 -7.15
CA LYS A 57 -16.02 12.41 -5.75
C LYS A 57 -16.97 11.38 -5.12
N GLY A 58 -16.50 10.69 -4.08
CA GLY A 58 -17.24 9.63 -3.39
C GLY A 58 -16.86 8.22 -3.82
N GLU A 59 -16.04 8.05 -4.85
CA GLU A 59 -15.46 6.76 -5.20
C GLU A 59 -14.19 6.47 -4.37
N LEU A 60 -14.06 5.23 -3.90
CA LEU A 60 -12.91 4.77 -3.13
C LEU A 60 -11.98 3.93 -4.02
N MET A 61 -10.69 4.20 -3.93
CA MET A 61 -9.67 3.43 -4.63
C MET A 61 -9.53 2.04 -3.99
N LYS A 62 -10.15 1.03 -4.62
CA LYS A 62 -10.12 -0.35 -4.13
C LYS A 62 -8.76 -1.03 -4.32
N ARG A 63 -8.15 -0.87 -5.50
CA ARG A 63 -6.86 -1.49 -5.82
C ARG A 63 -6.27 -0.91 -7.09
N VAL A 64 -4.97 -0.67 -7.08
CA VAL A 64 -4.12 -0.42 -8.25
C VAL A 64 -3.08 -1.51 -8.28
N THR A 65 -2.84 -2.10 -9.45
CA THR A 65 -1.80 -3.12 -9.65
C THR A 65 -0.90 -2.67 -10.78
N MET A 66 0.38 -2.50 -10.46
CA MET A 66 1.44 -2.21 -11.43
C MET A 66 2.26 -3.48 -11.61
N LYS A 67 2.26 -4.01 -12.84
CA LYS A 67 2.98 -5.23 -13.18
C LYS A 67 4.27 -4.88 -13.93
N PHE A 68 5.37 -5.35 -13.38
CA PHE A 68 6.66 -5.45 -14.04
C PHE A 68 6.95 -6.94 -14.32
N GLU A 69 8.05 -7.23 -15.02
CA GLU A 69 8.41 -8.60 -15.44
C GLU A 69 8.46 -9.57 -14.25
N ASP A 70 9.22 -9.20 -13.21
CA ASP A 70 9.44 -10.07 -12.04
C ASP A 70 8.71 -9.62 -10.76
N VAL A 71 8.04 -8.46 -10.80
CA VAL A 71 7.50 -7.81 -9.60
C VAL A 71 6.13 -7.20 -9.85
N LEU A 72 5.24 -7.38 -8.87
CA LEU A 72 3.99 -6.65 -8.75
C LEU A 72 4.07 -5.63 -7.63
N TYR A 73 3.61 -4.42 -7.92
CA TYR A 73 3.24 -3.46 -6.89
C TYR A 73 1.71 -3.41 -6.81
N VAL A 74 1.18 -3.52 -5.58
CA VAL A 74 -0.25 -3.43 -5.31
C VAL A 74 -0.46 -2.27 -4.35
N ALA A 75 -1.27 -1.29 -4.75
CA ALA A 75 -1.65 -0.15 -3.93
C ALA A 75 -3.15 -0.19 -3.63
N THR A 76 -3.53 0.11 -2.39
CA THR A 76 -4.93 0.16 -1.94
C THR A 76 -5.08 1.20 -0.84
N THR A 77 -6.32 1.57 -0.53
CA THR A 77 -6.64 2.28 0.72
C THR A 77 -7.36 1.37 1.70
N VAL A 78 -7.06 1.52 2.99
CA VAL A 78 -7.77 0.88 4.10
C VAL A 78 -8.39 1.98 4.94
N GLN A 79 -9.67 1.85 5.27
CA GLN A 79 -10.40 2.83 6.08
C GLN A 79 -10.57 2.26 7.49
N ASP A 80 -10.09 2.98 8.50
CA ASP A 80 -10.31 2.69 9.92
C ASP A 80 -11.02 3.89 10.55
N SER A 81 -12.28 3.71 10.93
CA SER A 81 -13.12 4.59 11.75
C SER A 81 -13.10 6.09 11.36
N ASP A 82 -12.00 6.81 11.63
CA ASP A 82 -11.80 8.23 11.36
C ASP A 82 -10.66 8.56 10.37
N ALA A 83 -9.94 7.55 9.86
CA ALA A 83 -8.76 7.73 9.02
C ALA A 83 -8.73 6.78 7.81
N VAL A 84 -8.17 7.29 6.72
CA VAL A 84 -7.85 6.50 5.52
C VAL A 84 -6.33 6.35 5.45
N TYR A 85 -5.89 5.10 5.33
CA TYR A 85 -4.49 4.73 5.15
C TYR A 85 -4.26 4.23 3.73
N GLY A 86 -3.18 4.68 3.11
CA GLY A 86 -2.68 4.10 1.88
C GLY A 86 -1.74 2.93 2.18
N VAL A 87 -1.91 1.82 1.49
CA VAL A 87 -1.03 0.66 1.59
C VAL A 87 -0.44 0.41 0.21
N VAL A 88 0.89 0.30 0.13
CA VAL A 88 1.58 -0.15 -1.08
C VAL A 88 2.44 -1.35 -0.72
N ALA A 89 2.22 -2.45 -1.42
CA ALA A 89 2.95 -3.70 -1.25
C ALA A 89 3.71 -4.03 -2.54
N LYS A 90 4.89 -4.63 -2.38
CA LYS A 90 5.69 -5.20 -3.46
C LYS A 90 5.77 -6.70 -3.25
N ARG A 91 5.47 -7.48 -4.29
CA ARG A 91 5.58 -8.95 -4.26
C ARG A 91 6.15 -9.47 -5.58
N PRO A 92 6.86 -10.62 -5.59
CA PRO A 92 7.26 -11.29 -6.82
C PRO A 92 6.05 -11.66 -7.68
N THR A 93 6.20 -11.65 -9.01
CA THR A 93 5.15 -12.16 -9.92
C THR A 93 4.91 -13.65 -9.76
N SER A 94 5.93 -14.43 -9.37
CA SER A 94 5.79 -15.86 -9.03
C SER A 94 4.88 -16.14 -7.83
N ALA A 95 4.65 -15.14 -6.98
CA ALA A 95 3.73 -15.22 -5.84
C ALA A 95 2.32 -14.70 -6.18
N ALA A 96 2.05 -14.39 -7.46
CA ALA A 96 0.76 -13.84 -7.91
C ALA A 96 -0.19 -14.90 -8.50
N ASP A 97 0.28 -16.12 -8.73
CA ASP A 97 -0.45 -17.22 -9.35
C ASP A 97 -1.10 -18.20 -8.33
N VAL A 98 -1.38 -17.73 -7.10
CA VAL A 98 -2.11 -18.48 -6.08
C VAL A 98 -3.28 -17.64 -5.55
#